data_AF-A0A8I0JP14-F1
#
_entry.id   AF-A0A8I0JP14-F1
#
_cell.length_a   1.000
_cell.length_b   1.000
_cell.length_c   1.000
_cell.angle_alpha   90.00
_cell.angle_beta   90.00
_cell.angle_gamma   90.00
#
_symmetry.space_group_name_H-M   'P 1'
#
loop_
_entity.id
_entity.type
_entity.pdbx_description
1 polymer ?
#
loop_
_entity_poly.entity_id
_entity_poly.type
_entity_poly.pdbx_seq_one_letter_code
_entity_poly.pdbx_strand_id
1 'polypeptide(L)'
;MNQYINVSSWVLGGIPTFAIFFFIWTNRGEPWRISNLLSALILIGISAFMIGLLTDMIALVEELHKKEKITDSLIKELKTSGAIWLVIFPAVAGGVGVNTLYSFLSSKKL
;
A
#
# COMPACT_ATOMS: atom_id res chain seq x y z
N MET A 1 3.82 -29.05 -31.71
CA MET A 1 4.06 -29.70 -30.40
C MET A 1 3.63 -28.72 -29.33
N ASN A 2 2.59 -29.08 -28.57
CA ASN A 2 1.92 -28.22 -27.60
C ASN A 2 2.86 -27.82 -26.45
N GLN A 3 3.21 -26.53 -26.37
CA GLN A 3 3.83 -25.93 -25.20
C GLN A 3 2.76 -25.71 -24.12
N TYR A 4 2.30 -26.79 -23.49
CA TYR A 4 1.64 -26.64 -22.19
C TYR A 4 2.72 -26.16 -21.22
N ILE A 5 2.64 -24.89 -20.84
CA ILE A 5 3.42 -24.35 -19.72
C ILE A 5 3.20 -25.32 -18.57
N ASN A 6 4.26 -25.98 -18.11
CA ASN A 6 4.18 -26.99 -17.07
C ASN A 6 3.96 -26.29 -15.73
N VAL A 7 2.72 -25.87 -15.49
CA VAL A 7 2.30 -25.08 -14.32
C VAL A 7 2.69 -25.80 -13.03
N SER A 8 2.66 -27.14 -13.00
CA SER A 8 3.08 -27.90 -11.83
C SER A 8 4.60 -27.80 -11.57
N SER A 9 5.45 -27.77 -12.59
CA SER A 9 6.89 -27.50 -12.42
C SER A 9 7.18 -26.06 -11.96
N TRP A 10 6.38 -25.09 -12.40
CA TRP A 10 6.50 -23.71 -11.94
C TRP A 10 6.01 -23.54 -10.49
N VAL A 11 4.92 -24.19 -10.12
CA VAL A 11 4.34 -24.13 -8.78
C VAL A 11 5.15 -24.92 -7.75
N LEU A 12 5.71 -26.08 -8.14
CA LEU A 12 6.44 -26.96 -7.23
C LEU A 12 7.96 -26.72 -7.21
N GLY A 13 8.52 -26.07 -8.23
CA GLY A 13 9.97 -25.82 -8.34
C GLY A 13 10.30 -24.35 -8.55
N GLY A 14 9.77 -23.73 -9.60
CA GLY A 14 10.10 -22.35 -9.96
C GLY A 14 9.80 -21.33 -8.86
N ILE A 15 8.57 -21.32 -8.35
CA ILE A 15 8.09 -20.37 -7.34
C ILE A 15 8.80 -20.58 -5.99
N PRO A 16 8.94 -21.81 -5.44
CA PRO A 16 9.70 -22.03 -4.21
C PRO A 16 11.18 -21.65 -4.34
N THR A 17 11.83 -21.99 -5.45
CA THR A 17 13.22 -21.62 -5.68
C THR A 17 13.38 -20.10 -5.81
N PHE A 18 12.47 -19.42 -6.50
CA PHE A 18 12.46 -17.96 -6.57
C PHE A 18 12.20 -17.32 -5.20
N ALA A 19 11.30 -17.89 -4.39
CA ALA A 19 11.04 -17.45 -3.04
C ALA A 19 12.25 -17.64 -2.12
N ILE A 20 13.00 -18.73 -2.26
CA ILE A 20 14.25 -18.99 -1.51
C ILE A 20 15.35 -18.04 -1.95
N PHE A 21 15.56 -17.83 -3.26
CA PHE A 21 16.55 -16.86 -3.75
C PHE A 21 16.17 -15.43 -3.36
N PHE A 22 14.89 -15.09 -3.45
CA PHE A 22 14.37 -13.83 -2.96
C PHE A 22 14.63 -13.69 -1.46
N PHE A 23 14.34 -14.72 -0.65
CA PHE A 23 14.57 -14.75 0.79
C PHE A 23 16.06 -14.60 1.16
N ILE A 24 16.96 -15.29 0.46
CA ILE A 24 18.42 -15.16 0.65
C ILE A 24 18.89 -13.76 0.25
N TRP A 25 18.39 -13.23 -0.87
CA TRP A 25 18.70 -11.91 -1.39
C TRP A 25 18.17 -10.78 -0.50
N THR A 26 16.98 -10.92 0.07
CA THR A 26 16.37 -9.96 1.00
C THR A 26 16.98 -10.04 2.39
N ASN A 27 17.31 -11.24 2.89
CA ASN A 27 17.82 -11.39 4.24
C ASN A 27 19.30 -11.06 4.41
N ARG A 28 20.22 -11.45 3.52
CA ARG A 28 21.67 -11.14 3.66
C ARG A 28 22.27 -11.33 5.08
N GLY A 29 21.69 -12.17 5.96
CA GLY A 29 22.10 -12.32 7.37
C GLY A 29 21.49 -11.33 8.37
N GLU A 30 20.65 -10.39 7.92
CA GLU A 30 20.00 -9.34 8.70
C GLU A 30 18.46 -9.52 8.70
N PRO A 31 17.88 -10.22 9.69
CA PRO A 31 16.46 -10.58 9.71
C PRO A 31 15.52 -9.35 9.78
N TRP A 32 16.01 -8.19 10.24
CA TRP A 32 15.22 -6.95 10.29
C TRP A 32 14.94 -6.35 8.91
N ARG A 33 15.68 -6.73 7.86
CA ARG A 33 15.47 -6.20 6.51
C ARG A 33 14.13 -6.60 5.91
N ILE A 34 13.65 -7.82 6.20
CA ILE A 34 12.29 -8.25 5.81
C ILE A 34 11.23 -7.45 6.57
N SER A 35 11.44 -7.17 7.86
CA SER A 35 10.53 -6.35 8.65
C SER A 35 10.39 -4.94 8.05
N ASN A 36 11.51 -4.33 7.62
CA ASN A 36 11.51 -3.03 6.95
C ASN A 36 10.83 -3.07 5.58
N LEU A 37 11.05 -4.13 4.78
CA LEU A 37 10.38 -4.31 3.49
C LEU A 37 8.87 -4.48 3.66
N LEU A 38 8.43 -5.32 4.62
CA LEU A 38 7.02 -5.52 4.93
C LEU A 38 6.40 -4.22 5.44
N SER A 39 7.07 -3.50 6.34
CA SER A 39 6.58 -2.22 6.85
C SER A 39 6.43 -1.18 5.72
N ALA A 40 7.37 -1.14 4.78
CA ALA A 40 7.30 -0.26 3.62
C ALA A 40 6.11 -0.59 2.70
N LEU A 41 5.91 -1.87 2.39
CA LEU A 41 4.78 -2.33 1.56
C LEU A 41 3.44 -2.10 2.26
N ILE A 42 3.36 -2.35 3.57
CA ILE A 42 2.17 -2.08 4.39
C ILE A 42 1.86 -0.59 4.41
N LEU A 43 2.86 0.28 4.60
CA LEU A 43 2.66 1.73 4.60
C LEU A 43 2.15 2.26 3.25
N ILE A 44 2.71 1.75 2.14
CA ILE A 44 2.24 2.08 0.79
C ILE A 44 0.81 1.56 0.57
N GLY A 45 0.53 0.33 1.00
CA GLY A 45 -0.79 -0.28 0.90
C GLY A 45 -1.85 0.45 1.73
N ILE A 46 -1.54 0.83 2.96
CA ILE A 46 -2.41 1.63 3.84
C ILE A 46 -2.66 3.02 3.23
N SER A 47 -1.63 3.64 2.65
CA SER A 47 -1.78 4.91 1.93
C SER A 47 -2.80 4.80 0.78
N ALA A 48 -2.66 3.79 -0.08
CA ALA A 48 -3.59 3.55 -1.18
C ALA A 48 -5.01 3.22 -0.70
N PHE A 49 -5.12 2.37 0.34
CA PHE A 49 -6.41 2.02 0.94
C PHE A 49 -7.13 3.23 1.53
N MET A 50 -6.40 4.10 2.23
CA MET A 50 -6.97 5.30 2.85
C MET A 50 -7.45 6.33 1.82
N ILE A 51 -6.81 6.42 0.64
CA ILE A 51 -7.34 7.24 -0.46
C ILE A 51 -8.73 6.73 -0.86
N GLY A 52 -8.88 5.43 -1.07
CA GLY A 52 -10.18 4.82 -1.42
C GLY A 52 -11.23 5.08 -0.35
N LEU A 53 -10.90 4.78 0.91
CA LEU A 53 -11.83 4.93 2.04
C LEU A 53 -12.27 6.39 2.24
N LEU A 54 -11.35 7.35 2.17
CA LEU A 54 -11.69 8.77 2.33
C LEU A 54 -12.51 9.30 1.15
N THR A 55 -12.25 8.80 -0.07
CA THR A 55 -13.06 9.14 -1.25
C THR A 55 -14.49 8.62 -1.10
N ASP A 56 -14.64 7.37 -0.65
CA ASP A 56 -15.94 6.74 -0.41
C ASP A 56 -16.71 7.45 0.72
N MET A 57 -16.01 7.85 1.81
CA MET A 57 -16.64 8.64 2.88
C MET A 57 -17.14 9.99 2.38
N ILE A 58 -16.39 10.70 1.53
CA ILE A 58 -16.83 11.97 0.96
C ILE A 58 -18.10 11.75 0.11
N ALA A 59 -18.12 10.71 -0.73
CA ALA A 59 -19.28 10.38 -1.54
C ALA A 59 -20.51 10.03 -0.69
N LEU A 60 -20.33 9.28 0.40
CA LEU A 60 -21.39 8.91 1.33
C LEU A 60 -21.96 10.12 2.08
N VAL A 61 -21.10 11.07 2.49
CA VAL A 61 -21.51 12.34 3.10
C VAL A 61 -22.30 13.19 2.10
N GLU A 62 -21.90 13.22 0.82
CA GLU A 62 -22.67 13.89 -0.23
C GLU A 62 -24.04 13.25 -0.46
N GLU A 63 -24.13 11.92 -0.40
CA GLU A 63 -25.40 11.22 -0.54
C GLU A 63 -26.33 11.48 0.66
N LEU A 64 -25.80 11.53 1.88
CA LEU A 64 -26.55 11.86 3.08
C LEU A 64 -27.04 13.31 3.08
N HIS A 65 -26.24 14.24 2.54
CA HIS A 65 -26.65 15.62 2.33
C HIS A 65 -27.83 15.73 1.36
N LYS A 66 -27.77 15.04 0.22
CA LYS A 66 -28.85 15.01 -0.77
C LYS A 66 -30.16 14.46 -0.20
N LYS A 67 -30.10 13.66 0.86
CA LYS A 67 -31.27 13.13 1.58
C LYS A 67 -31.72 14.02 2.76
N GLU A 68 -31.21 15.26 2.85
CA GLU A 68 -31.48 16.24 3.92
C GLU A 68 -31.18 15.72 5.34
N LYS A 69 -30.38 14.66 5.47
CA LYS A 69 -30.04 14.07 6.77
C LYS A 69 -28.95 14.83 7.54
N ILE A 70 -28.30 15.81 6.90
CA ILE A 70 -27.15 16.55 7.44
C ILE A 70 -27.24 18.02 7.02
N THR A 71 -26.95 18.92 7.96
CA THR A 71 -26.90 20.38 7.78
C THR A 71 -25.70 20.83 6.94
N ASP A 72 -25.88 21.87 6.11
CA ASP A 72 -24.84 22.46 5.23
C ASP A 72 -23.53 22.80 5.94
N SER A 73 -23.60 23.30 7.17
CA SER A 73 -22.43 23.64 7.97
C SER A 73 -21.56 22.41 8.27
N LEU A 74 -22.20 21.29 8.61
CA LEU A 74 -21.56 20.04 8.98
C LEU A 74 -20.87 19.40 7.75
N ILE A 75 -21.51 19.47 6.58
CA ILE A 75 -20.91 19.00 5.32
C ILE A 75 -19.71 19.85 4.91
N LYS A 76 -19.79 21.17 5.07
CA LYS A 76 -18.68 22.06 4.75
C LYS A 76 -17.47 21.74 5.61
N GLU A 77 -17.65 21.52 6.90
CA GLU A 77 -16.58 21.10 7.82
C GLU A 77 -16.04 19.71 7.46
N LEU A 78 -16.92 18.73 7.22
CA LEU A 78 -16.54 17.36 6.84
C LEU A 78 -15.78 17.31 5.51
N LYS A 79 -16.19 18.07 4.49
CA LYS A 79 -15.48 18.14 3.21
C LYS A 79 -14.14 18.84 3.37
N THR A 80 -14.07 19.92 4.14
CA THR A 80 -12.81 20.66 4.33
C THR A 80 -11.80 19.83 5.11
N SER A 81 -12.22 19.24 6.23
CA SER A 81 -11.38 18.34 7.04
C SER A 81 -11.03 17.07 6.27
N GLY A 82 -12.01 16.43 5.62
CA GLY A 82 -11.83 15.22 4.84
C GLY A 82 -10.88 15.42 3.66
N ALA A 83 -10.99 16.53 2.92
CA ALA A 83 -10.07 16.86 1.83
C ALA A 83 -8.64 17.09 2.31
N ILE A 84 -8.46 17.76 3.46
CA ILE A 84 -7.14 17.94 4.08
C ILE A 84 -6.52 16.58 4.42
N TRP A 85 -7.28 15.69 5.06
CA TRP A 85 -6.79 14.36 5.44
C TRP A 85 -6.55 13.43 4.24
N LEU A 86 -7.35 13.55 3.18
CA LEU A 86 -7.20 12.79 1.92
C LEU A 86 -5.89 13.11 1.21
N VAL A 87 -5.34 14.31 1.41
CA VAL A 87 -4.04 14.70 0.87
C VAL A 87 -2.90 14.36 1.85
N ILE A 88 -3.03 14.76 3.12
CA ILE A 88 -1.94 14.65 4.09
C ILE A 88 -1.61 13.20 4.42
N PHE A 89 -2.61 12.39 4.77
CA PHE A 89 -2.36 11.04 5.28
C PHE A 89 -1.72 10.13 4.22
N PRO A 90 -2.24 10.05 2.98
CA PRO A 90 -1.63 9.21 1.96
C PRO A 90 -0.25 9.72 1.52
N ALA A 91 -0.05 11.04 1.47
CA ALA A 91 1.26 11.62 1.14
C ALA A 91 2.32 11.28 2.20
N VAL A 92 1.98 11.36 3.49
CA VAL A 92 2.90 11.02 4.58
C VAL A 92 3.14 9.52 4.65
N ALA A 93 2.08 8.69 4.73
CA ALA A 93 2.22 7.25 4.83
C ALA A 93 2.89 6.65 3.59
N GLY A 94 2.49 7.11 2.40
CA GLY A 94 3.08 6.71 1.13
C GLY A 94 4.51 7.20 1.00
N GLY A 95 4.81 8.44 1.37
CA GLY A 95 6.17 8.99 1.36
C GLY A 95 7.13 8.25 2.29
N VAL A 96 6.71 7.96 3.53
CA VAL A 96 7.51 7.16 4.48
C VAL A 96 7.68 5.73 3.97
N GLY A 97 6.64 5.13 3.40
CA GLY A 97 6.70 3.79 2.82
C GLY A 97 7.67 3.72 1.63
N VAL A 98 7.58 4.67 0.70
CA VAL A 98 8.49 4.77 -0.46
C VAL A 98 9.92 5.06 -0.01
N ASN A 99 10.13 5.92 0.98
CA ASN A 99 11.46 6.21 1.51
C ASN A 99 12.09 4.97 2.17
N THR A 100 11.29 4.21 2.93
CA THR A 100 11.74 2.97 3.57
C THR A 100 12.06 1.90 2.52
N LEU A 101 11.23 1.79 1.47
CA LEU A 101 11.47 0.90 0.33
C LEU A 101 12.74 1.30 -0.43
N TYR A 102 12.92 2.60 -0.67
CA TYR A 102 14.09 3.15 -1.33
C TYR A 102 15.35 2.87 -0.49
N SER A 103 15.32 3.10 0.82
CA SER A 103 16.43 2.74 1.73
C SER A 103 16.78 1.25 1.65
N PHE A 104 15.77 0.38 1.62
CA PHE A 104 15.98 -1.06 1.43
C PHE A 104 16.64 -1.42 0.09
N LEU A 105 16.25 -0.77 -1.00
CA LEU A 105 16.79 -1.00 -2.35
C LEU A 105 18.17 -0.34 -2.57
N SER A 106 18.39 0.82 -1.95
CA SER A 106 19.58 1.66 -2.11
C SER A 106 20.69 1.36 -1.12
N SER A 107 20.45 0.52 -0.09
CA SER A 107 21.50 -0.02 0.80
C SER A 107 22.58 -0.85 0.07
N LYS A 108 22.53 -0.89 -1.27
CA LYS A 108 23.47 -1.54 -2.19
C LYS A 108 24.60 -0.60 -2.69
N LYS A 109 24.98 0.42 -1.92
CA LYS A 109 26.24 1.16 -2.12
C LYS A 109 27.15 1.01 -0.90
N LEU A 110 27.74 -0.17 -0.75
CA LEU A 110 29.10 -0.43 -0.30
C LEU A 110 29.38 -1.93 -0.44
#